data_AF-A0A3N7EHE6-F1
#
_entry.id   AF-A0A3N7EHE6-F1
#
_cell.length_a   1.000
_cell.length_b   1.000
_cell.length_c   1.000
_cell.angle_alpha   90.00
_cell.angle_beta   90.00
_cell.angle_gamma   90.00
#
_symmetry.space_group_name_H-M   'P 1'
#
loop_
_entity.id
_entity.type
_entity.pdbx_description
1 polymer ?
#
loop_
_entity_poly.entity_id
_entity_poly.type
_entity_poly.pdbx_seq_one_letter_code
_entity_poly.pdbx_strand_id
1 'polypeptide(L)'
;MTIVANPCQFKIPDWFLNRQKDYTDGKYSQVVSNALDMKLRDDLECLKKIRNHRGLRHYWGLIVRGQHTDYWPRGKTVGVSKKR
;
A
#
# COMPACT_ATOMS: atom_id res chain seq x y z
N MET A 1 -13.83 8.09 20.32
CA MET A 1 -12.78 8.00 19.27
C MET A 1 -12.51 9.38 18.65
N THR A 2 -12.22 10.42 19.45
CA THR A 2 -11.96 11.78 18.95
C THR A 2 -10.47 12.04 18.71
N ILE A 3 -9.62 11.54 19.63
CA ILE A 3 -8.16 11.65 19.54
C ILE A 3 -7.61 10.96 18.29
N VAL A 4 -8.13 9.77 17.99
CA VAL A 4 -7.71 8.98 16.81
C VAL A 4 -8.19 9.61 15.51
N ALA A 5 -9.36 10.26 15.50
CA ALA A 5 -9.89 10.91 14.30
C ALA A 5 -9.13 12.19 13.94
N ASN A 6 -8.72 12.97 14.94
CA ASN A 6 -8.03 14.25 14.74
C ASN A 6 -6.75 14.35 15.60
N PRO A 7 -5.73 13.50 15.39
CA PRO A 7 -4.56 13.40 16.27
C PRO A 7 -3.74 14.70 16.35
N CYS A 8 -3.66 15.46 15.26
CA CYS A 8 -2.94 16.74 15.22
C CYS A 8 -3.50 17.77 16.22
N GLN A 9 -4.80 17.73 16.52
CA GLN A 9 -5.43 18.64 17.50
C GLN A 9 -4.99 18.33 18.95
N PHE A 10 -4.53 17.11 19.19
CA PHE A 10 -4.09 16.64 20.52
C PHE A 10 -2.56 16.68 20.66
N LYS A 11 -1.87 17.51 19.87
CA LYS A 11 -0.41 17.68 19.88
C LYS A 11 0.37 16.39 19.56
N ILE A 12 -0.23 15.44 18.85
CA ILE A 12 0.47 14.26 18.34
C ILE A 12 1.31 14.69 17.13
N PRO A 13 2.62 14.41 17.08
CA PRO A 13 3.48 14.82 15.97
C PRO A 13 3.12 14.14 14.64
N ASP A 14 3.28 14.88 13.53
CA ASP A 14 2.94 14.38 12.19
C ASP A 14 3.78 13.17 11.77
N TRP A 15 5.05 13.10 12.21
CA TRP A 15 5.95 11.98 11.90
C TRP A 15 5.49 10.65 12.53
N PHE A 16 4.60 10.69 13.53
CA PHE A 16 4.06 9.50 14.20
C PHE A 16 2.87 8.90 13.44
N LEU A 17 2.20 9.68 12.59
CA LEU A 17 0.98 9.24 11.93
C LEU A 17 1.27 8.19 10.85
N ASN A 18 0.37 7.22 10.70
CA ASN A 18 0.54 6.09 9.78
C ASN A 18 0.37 6.46 8.29
N ARG A 19 -0.29 7.59 7.99
CA ARG A 19 -0.42 8.11 6.62
C ARG A 19 -0.01 9.57 6.57
N GLN A 20 1.19 9.79 6.08
CA GLN A 20 1.81 11.12 5.97
C GLN A 20 1.72 11.61 4.54
N LYS A 21 1.37 12.89 4.36
CA LYS A 21 1.31 13.58 3.06
C LYS A 21 0.62 12.74 1.97
N ASP A 22 -0.68 12.48 2.16
CA ASP A 22 -1.44 11.65 1.21
C ASP A 22 -1.36 12.20 -0.22
N TYR A 23 -1.30 11.32 -1.22
CA TYR A 23 -1.11 11.74 -2.62
C TYR A 23 -2.34 12.47 -3.20
N THR A 24 -3.53 12.21 -2.66
CA THR A 24 -4.78 12.86 -3.10
C THR A 24 -4.96 14.23 -2.49
N ASP A 25 -4.86 14.31 -1.15
CA ASP A 25 -5.30 15.48 -0.39
C ASP A 25 -4.15 16.25 0.27
N GLY A 26 -2.93 15.68 0.27
CA GLY A 26 -1.73 16.27 0.88
C GLY A 26 -1.73 16.29 2.41
N LYS A 27 -2.76 15.76 3.07
CA LYS A 27 -2.95 15.81 4.52
C LYS A 27 -2.23 14.69 5.26
N TYR A 28 -2.00 14.92 6.55
CA TYR A 28 -1.52 13.93 7.52
C TYR A 28 -2.72 13.37 8.28
N SER A 29 -2.79 12.05 8.43
CA SER A 29 -3.93 11.39 9.08
C SER A 29 -3.54 10.09 9.76
N GLN A 30 -4.30 9.75 10.81
CA GLN A 30 -4.27 8.41 11.40
C GLN A 30 -5.45 7.62 10.83
N VAL A 31 -5.18 6.71 9.89
CA VAL A 31 -6.22 5.90 9.25
C VAL A 31 -6.46 4.63 10.06
N VAL A 32 -7.72 4.29 10.35
CA VAL A 32 -8.10 3.17 11.22
C VAL A 32 -9.24 2.35 10.61
N SER A 33 -9.26 1.05 10.93
CA SER A 33 -10.30 0.08 10.53
C SER A 33 -10.54 0.08 9.01
N ASN A 34 -11.80 0.10 8.57
CA ASN A 34 -12.20 -0.04 7.16
C ASN A 34 -11.57 1.03 6.24
N ALA A 35 -11.31 2.22 6.76
CA ALA A 35 -10.69 3.28 5.97
C ALA A 35 -9.25 2.93 5.56
N LEU A 36 -8.55 2.11 6.36
CA LEU A 36 -7.19 1.67 6.07
C LEU A 36 -7.18 0.71 4.87
N ASP A 37 -8.10 -0.25 4.85
CA ASP A 37 -8.24 -1.20 3.75
C ASP A 37 -8.64 -0.50 2.45
N MET A 38 -9.54 0.48 2.52
CA MET A 38 -9.93 1.28 1.36
C MET A 38 -8.73 2.05 0.78
N LYS A 39 -7.98 2.76 1.63
CA LYS A 39 -6.80 3.52 1.20
C LYS A 39 -5.72 2.63 0.60
N LEU A 40 -5.48 1.45 1.17
CA LEU A 40 -4.54 0.47 0.62
C LEU A 40 -4.96 -0.02 -0.78
N ARG A 41 -6.26 -0.25 -1.00
CA ARG A 41 -6.79 -0.64 -2.30
C ARG A 41 -6.57 0.46 -3.34
N ASP A 42 -6.88 1.71 -3.01
CA ASP A 42 -6.71 2.85 -3.90
C ASP A 42 -5.24 3.06 -4.31
N ASP A 43 -4.32 2.96 -3.35
CA ASP A 43 -2.87 3.07 -3.60
C ASP A 43 -2.38 1.99 -4.58
N LEU A 44 -2.81 0.74 -4.39
CA LEU A 44 -2.44 -0.37 -5.26
C LEU A 44 -3.08 -0.26 -6.65
N GLU A 45 -4.33 0.21 -6.73
CA GLU A 45 -5.04 0.45 -7.98
C GLU A 45 -4.33 1.52 -8.83
N CYS A 46 -3.89 2.61 -8.19
CA CYS A 46 -3.11 3.67 -8.84
C CYS A 46 -1.80 3.11 -9.43
N LEU A 47 -1.04 2.33 -8.67
CA LEU A 47 0.21 1.72 -9.13
C LEU A 47 0.01 0.74 -10.29
N LYS A 48 -1.09 -0.01 -10.28
CA LYS A 48 -1.47 -0.91 -11.39
C LYS A 48 -1.79 -0.12 -12.66
N LYS A 49 -2.56 0.96 -12.55
CA LYS A 49 -2.94 1.82 -13.69
C LYS A 49 -1.74 2.48 -14.35
N ILE A 50 -0.79 2.97 -13.55
CA ILE A 50 0.49 3.55 -14.05
C ILE A 50 1.43 2.46 -14.61
N ARG A 51 1.16 1.18 -14.36
CA ARG A 51 2.01 0.03 -14.71
C ARG A 51 3.39 0.09 -14.05
N ASN A 52 3.48 0.64 -12.84
CA ASN A 52 4.72 0.63 -12.06
C ASN A 52 5.07 -0.82 -11.68
N HIS A 53 6.35 -1.19 -11.73
CA HIS A 53 6.86 -2.52 -11.36
C HIS A 53 6.36 -2.99 -9.99
N ARG A 54 6.34 -2.09 -8.99
CA ARG A 54 5.82 -2.41 -7.65
C ARG A 54 4.34 -2.80 -7.68
N GLY A 55 3.53 -2.05 -8.44
CA GLY A 55 2.09 -2.31 -8.62
C GLY A 55 1.80 -3.61 -9.36
N LEU A 56 2.56 -3.88 -10.43
CA LEU A 56 2.46 -5.14 -11.18
C LEU A 56 2.84 -6.35 -10.33
N ARG A 57 3.87 -6.25 -9.49
CA ARG A 57 4.22 -7.31 -8.54
C ARG A 57 3.13 -7.56 -7.51
N HIS A 58 2.50 -6.52 -6.97
CA HIS A 58 1.32 -6.66 -6.10
C HIS A 58 0.16 -7.36 -6.83
N TYR A 59 -0.07 -7.04 -8.11
CA TYR A 59 -1.10 -7.71 -8.92
C TYR A 59 -0.80 -9.20 -9.14
N TRP A 60 0.45 -9.57 -9.36
CA TRP A 60 0.88 -10.96 -9.52
C TRP A 60 1.09 -11.73 -8.20
N GLY A 61 0.94 -11.07 -7.05
CA GLY A 61 1.19 -11.69 -5.74
C GLY A 61 2.67 -11.98 -5.46
N LEU A 62 3.59 -11.23 -6.08
CA LEU A 62 5.03 -11.37 -5.87
C LEU A 62 5.56 -10.40 -4.81
N ILE A 63 6.64 -10.80 -4.16
CA ILE A 63 7.43 -9.93 -3.27
C ILE A 63 7.90 -8.66 -3.99
N VAL A 64 7.77 -7.52 -3.32
CA VAL A 64 7.89 -6.18 -3.95
C VAL A 64 9.20 -5.45 -3.71
N ARG A 65 9.99 -5.88 -2.72
CA ARG A 65 11.24 -5.20 -2.30
C ARG A 65 12.50 -5.67 -3.04
N GLY A 66 12.36 -6.40 -4.15
CA GLY A 66 13.49 -6.87 -4.96
C GLY A 66 14.25 -8.07 -4.39
N GLN A 67 13.67 -8.81 -3.43
CA GLN A 67 14.29 -10.05 -2.95
C GLN A 67 14.29 -11.11 -4.05
N HIS A 68 15.19 -12.09 -3.94
CA HIS A 68 15.23 -13.23 -4.86
C HIS A 68 13.94 -14.05 -4.76
N THR A 69 13.20 -14.10 -5.85
CA THR A 69 11.95 -14.87 -5.98
C THR A 69 12.16 -16.37 -6.10
N ASP A 70 13.40 -16.83 -6.25
CA ASP A 70 13.68 -18.24 -6.49
C ASP A 70 13.68 -19.08 -5.20
N TYR A 71 14.21 -18.50 -4.12
CA TYR A 71 14.37 -19.18 -2.82
C TYR A 71 13.22 -18.92 -1.83
N TRP A 72 12.28 -18.04 -2.16
CA TRP A 72 11.15 -17.68 -1.28
C TRP A 72 10.02 -18.72 -1.36
N PRO A 73 9.29 -19.03 -0.26
CA PRO A 73 8.16 -19.94 -0.29
C PRO A 73 7.14 -19.53 -1.36
N ARG A 74 7.11 -20.28 -2.45
CA ARG A 74 6.07 -20.16 -3.48
C ARG A 74 4.86 -20.93 -2.97
N GLY A 75 3.67 -20.33 -3.08
CA GLY A 75 2.42 -21.09 -3.06
C GLY A 75 2.32 -21.99 -4.31
N LYS A 76 1.09 -22.22 -4.80
CA LYS A 76 0.85 -22.94 -6.07
C LYS A 76 1.67 -22.33 -7.23
N THR A 77 2.00 -23.17 -8.21
CA THR A 77 2.72 -22.88 -9.46
C THR A 77 2.61 -21.43 -9.93
N VAL A 78 3.77 -20.76 -10.12
CA VAL A 78 3.81 -19.43 -10.75
C VAL A 78 3.37 -19.55 -12.20
N GLY A 79 2.22 -18.95 -12.53
CA GLY A 79 1.69 -18.99 -13.89
C GLY A 79 2.66 -18.31 -14.86
N VAL A 80 3.16 -19.06 -15.85
CA VAL A 80 4.00 -18.51 -16.92
C VAL A 80 3.09 -17.94 -17.99
N SER A 81 3.03 -16.61 -18.10
CA SER A 81 2.35 -15.95 -19.20
C SER A 81 3.36 -15.69 -20.33
N LYS A 82 3.18 -16.36 -21.48
CA LYS A 82 3.88 -16.02 -22.73
C LYS A 82 2.97 -15.15 -23.57
N LYS A 83 3.49 -14.02 -24.02
CA LYS A 83 2.81 -13.20 -25.04
C LYS A 83 2.91 -13.96 -26.37
N ARG A 84 1.78 -14.21 -27.03
CA ARG A 84 1.74 -14.65 -28.43
C ARG A 84 2.11 -13.48 -29.33
#